data_AF-A0A969SGK0-F1
#
_entry.id   AF-A0A969SGK0-F1
#
_cell.length_a   1.000
_cell.length_b   1.000
_cell.length_c   1.000
_cell.angle_alpha   90.00
_cell.angle_beta   90.00
_cell.angle_gamma   90.00
#
_symmetry.space_group_name_H-M   'P 1'
#
loop_
_entity.id
_entity.type
_entity.pdbx_description
1 polymer ?
#
loop_
_entity_poly.entity_id
_entity_poly.type
_entity_poly.pdbx_seq_one_letter_code
_entity_poly.pdbx_strand_id
1 'polypeptide(L)'
;WGPGAWGPAGEWEERSRETGLPFIVCNRTGREEGIDFRGAESLVIVAGERRLAHRSDQPVVLTLDWDVERRAPRDVTWTTDRL
;
A
#
# COMPACT_ATOMS: atom_id res chain seq x y z
N TRP A 1 -5.03 8.39 2.34
CA TRP A 1 -6.12 8.94 1.52
C TRP A 1 -7.42 8.24 1.85
N GLY A 2 -8.55 8.95 1.80
CA GLY A 2 -9.86 8.30 1.94
C GLY A 2 -10.17 7.40 0.74
N PRO A 3 -10.88 6.29 0.93
CA PRO A 3 -11.34 5.46 -0.19
C PRO A 3 -12.41 6.20 -1.03
N GLY A 4 -12.56 5.82 -2.30
CA GLY A 4 -13.63 6.31 -3.17
C GLY A 4 -13.19 7.38 -4.18
N ALA A 5 -14.09 8.31 -4.50
CA ALA A 5 -13.98 9.23 -5.66
C ALA A 5 -12.75 10.16 -5.66
N TRP A 6 -12.13 10.37 -4.50
CA TRP A 6 -10.95 11.22 -4.34
C TRP A 6 -9.70 10.43 -3.92
N GLY A 7 -9.78 9.10 -3.98
CA GLY A 7 -8.62 8.24 -3.83
C GLY A 7 -7.75 8.27 -5.09
N PRO A 8 -6.47 7.88 -4.98
CA PRO A 8 -5.61 7.72 -6.15
C PRO A 8 -6.20 6.69 -7.12
N ALA A 9 -6.21 7.06 -8.40
CA ALA A 9 -6.82 6.35 -9.52
C ALA A 9 -5.77 5.79 -10.51
N GLY A 10 -4.56 5.50 -10.01
CA GLY A 10 -3.48 4.89 -10.80
C GLY A 10 -2.20 5.74 -10.89
N GLU A 11 -2.19 6.93 -10.28
CA GLU A 11 -1.07 7.86 -10.36
C GLU A 11 0.21 7.26 -9.78
N TRP A 12 0.11 6.44 -8.72
CA TRP A 12 1.26 5.78 -8.10
C TRP A 12 1.86 4.71 -9.01
N GLU A 13 1.02 3.92 -9.67
CA GLU A 13 1.43 2.91 -10.65
C GLU A 13 2.08 3.56 -11.85
N GLU A 14 1.49 4.64 -12.35
CA GLU A 14 2.06 5.39 -13.46
C GLU A 14 3.42 6.00 -13.08
N ARG A 15 3.53 6.66 -11.91
CA ARG A 15 4.81 7.23 -11.47
C ARG A 15 5.87 6.17 -11.20
N SER A 16 5.49 5.01 -10.63
CA SER A 16 6.41 3.89 -10.44
C SER A 16 6.93 3.37 -11.78
N ARG A 17 6.07 3.29 -12.80
CA ARG A 17 6.46 2.89 -14.16
C ARG A 17 7.41 3.90 -14.82
N GLU A 18 7.10 5.18 -14.71
CA GLU A 18 7.90 6.25 -15.34
C GLU A 18 9.28 6.40 -14.70
N THR A 19 9.35 6.35 -13.37
CA THR A 19 10.60 6.60 -12.63
C THR A 19 11.44 5.35 -12.44
N GLY A 20 10.85 4.16 -12.60
CA GLY A 20 11.45 2.88 -12.22
C GLY A 20 11.61 2.72 -10.70
N LEU A 21 11.06 3.63 -9.90
CA LEU A 21 11.15 3.56 -8.44
C LEU A 21 9.97 2.78 -7.84
N PRO A 22 10.21 1.95 -6.82
CA PRO A 22 9.13 1.33 -6.07
C PRO A 22 8.43 2.35 -5.18
N PHE A 23 7.12 2.18 -4.99
CA PHE A 23 6.31 2.98 -4.08
C PHE A 23 5.82 2.08 -2.94
N ILE A 24 6.06 2.49 -1.70
CA ILE A 24 5.50 1.85 -0.51
C ILE A 24 4.52 2.84 0.11
N VAL A 25 3.25 2.49 0.07
CA VAL A 25 2.14 3.31 0.55
C VAL A 25 1.65 2.73 1.87
N CYS A 26 1.73 3.51 2.93
CA CYS A 26 1.10 3.21 4.21
C CYS A 26 -0.12 4.12 4.37
N ASN A 27 -1.32 3.54 4.34
CA ASN A 27 -2.57 4.29 4.51
C ASN A 27 -3.16 4.06 5.90
N ARG A 28 -3.86 5.10 6.38
CA ARG A 28 -4.68 5.04 7.59
C ARG A 28 -5.82 4.03 7.43
N THR A 29 -6.20 3.38 8.53
CA THR A 29 -7.45 2.61 8.67
C THR A 29 -8.31 3.17 9.82
N GLY A 30 -9.49 2.60 10.04
CA GLY A 30 -10.43 2.97 11.08
C GLY A 30 -11.47 3.97 10.58
N ARG A 31 -12.16 4.59 11.52
CA ARG A 31 -13.22 5.58 11.26
C ARG A 31 -12.92 6.83 12.05
N GLU A 32 -13.09 7.97 11.41
CA GLU A 32 -13.07 9.30 12.03
C GLU A 32 -14.40 10.00 11.69
N GLU A 33 -14.68 11.15 12.31
CA GLU A 33 -15.94 11.87 12.08
C GLU A 33 -16.15 12.17 10.59
N GLY A 34 -17.12 11.45 9.99
CA GLY A 34 -17.51 11.62 8.58
C GLY A 34 -16.68 10.86 7.55
N ILE A 35 -15.60 10.14 7.93
CA ILE A 35 -14.75 9.40 6.98
C ILE A 35 -14.45 7.99 7.47
N ASP A 36 -14.67 7.01 6.59
CA ASP A 36 -14.36 5.60 6.82
C ASP A 36 -13.12 5.19 6.02
N PHE A 37 -12.00 4.98 6.71
CA PHE A 37 -10.72 4.59 6.11
C PHE A 37 -10.53 3.09 6.01
N ARG A 38 -11.46 2.26 6.49
CA ARG A 38 -11.31 0.78 6.46
C ARG A 38 -11.18 0.21 5.05
N GLY A 39 -11.65 0.96 4.05
CA GLY A 39 -11.47 0.63 2.64
C GLY A 39 -10.14 1.12 2.01
N ALA A 40 -9.32 1.89 2.72
CA ALA A 40 -8.06 2.41 2.19
C ALA A 40 -6.98 1.31 2.14
N GLU A 41 -6.20 1.29 1.06
CA GLU A 41 -5.15 0.27 0.85
C GLU A 41 -3.77 0.78 1.20
N SER A 42 -3.03 0.02 1.99
CA SER A 42 -1.58 0.07 2.00
C SER A 42 -1.05 -0.81 0.86
N LEU A 43 -0.08 -0.32 0.10
CA LEU A 43 0.36 -0.93 -1.16
C LEU A 43 1.89 -1.00 -1.23
N VAL A 44 2.40 -2.01 -1.95
CA VAL A 44 3.73 -1.96 -2.55
C VAL A 44 3.57 -2.05 -4.06
N ILE A 45 4.12 -1.06 -4.75
CA ILE A 45 4.06 -0.94 -6.21
C ILE A 45 5.49 -0.98 -6.74
N VAL A 46 5.73 -1.85 -7.73
CA VAL A 46 7.05 -1.99 -8.38
C VAL A 46 6.84 -2.04 -9.88
N ALA A 47 7.55 -1.18 -10.62
CA ALA A 47 7.42 -1.04 -12.07
C ALA A 47 5.97 -0.80 -12.53
N GLY A 48 5.20 -0.09 -11.71
CA GLY A 48 3.79 0.19 -11.98
C GLY A 48 2.82 -0.98 -11.75
N GLU A 49 3.25 -2.06 -11.11
CA GLU A 49 2.39 -3.18 -10.70
C GLU A 49 2.23 -3.20 -9.18
N ARG A 50 0.98 -3.33 -8.70
CA ARG A 50 0.69 -3.58 -7.28
C ARG A 50 1.14 -4.98 -6.90
N ARG A 51 2.33 -5.08 -6.30
CA ARG A 51 2.90 -6.35 -5.81
C ARG A 51 2.23 -6.83 -4.53
N LEU A 52 1.86 -5.89 -3.68
CA LEU A 52 1.23 -6.15 -2.40
C LEU A 52 0.13 -5.14 -2.16
N ALA A 53 -0.98 -5.60 -1.58
CA ALA A 53 -2.08 -4.75 -1.14
C ALA A 53 -2.63 -5.26 0.19
N HIS A 54 -2.94 -4.34 1.10
CA HIS A 54 -3.53 -4.67 2.39
C HIS A 54 -4.57 -3.64 2.80
N ARG A 55 -5.67 -4.14 3.37
CA ARG A 55 -6.69 -3.34 4.07
C ARG A 55 -6.94 -4.04 5.40
N SER A 56 -7.18 -3.25 6.43
CA SER A 56 -7.56 -3.75 7.75
C SER A 56 -8.70 -2.90 8.27
N ASP A 57 -9.48 -3.39 9.21
CA ASP A 57 -10.44 -2.60 9.99
C ASP A 57 -9.84 -2.09 11.31
N GLN A 58 -8.68 -2.63 11.71
CA GLN A 58 -7.94 -2.29 12.93
C GLN A 58 -6.49 -1.87 12.62
N PRO A 59 -5.83 -1.11 13.50
CA PRO A 59 -4.40 -0.86 13.40
C PRO A 59 -3.60 -2.17 13.31
N VAL A 60 -2.65 -2.20 12.39
CA VAL A 60 -1.82 -3.38 12.10
C VAL A 60 -0.43 -2.92 11.70
N VAL A 61 0.59 -3.68 12.10
CA VAL A 61 1.96 -3.56 11.58
C VAL A 61 2.08 -4.47 10.37
N LEU A 62 2.49 -3.90 9.25
CA LEU A 62 2.76 -4.62 8.02
C LEU A 62 4.27 -4.76 7.84
N THR A 63 4.74 -6.00 7.78
CA THR A 63 6.15 -6.33 7.55
C THR A 63 6.28 -7.09 6.23
N LEU A 64 7.33 -6.78 5.47
CA LEU A 64 7.72 -7.53 4.29
C LEU A 64 9.24 -7.67 4.24
N ASP A 65 9.71 -8.72 3.55
CA ASP A 65 11.12 -8.86 3.24
C ASP A 65 11.45 -8.14 1.94
N TRP A 66 12.48 -7.30 1.98
CA TRP A 66 12.90 -6.47 0.84
C TRP A 66 14.20 -6.97 0.21
N ASP A 67 14.21 -7.09 -1.12
CA ASP A 67 15.42 -7.29 -1.90
C ASP A 67 15.94 -5.93 -2.39
N VAL A 68 17.09 -5.52 -1.87
CA VAL A 68 17.69 -4.22 -2.17
C VAL A 68 18.17 -4.13 -3.61
N GLU A 69 18.71 -5.21 -4.17
CA GLU A 69 19.25 -5.24 -5.53
C GLU A 69 18.11 -5.24 -6.55
N ARG A 70 17.08 -6.07 -6.32
CA ARG A 70 15.89 -6.11 -7.17
C ARG A 70 14.95 -4.93 -6.95
N ARG A 71 15.13 -4.19 -5.85
CA ARG A 71 14.25 -3.10 -5.40
C ARG A 71 12.78 -3.52 -5.38
N ALA A 72 12.54 -4.72 -4.84
CA ALA A 72 11.23 -5.35 -4.79
C ALA A 72 11.07 -6.21 -3.52
N PRO A 73 9.84 -6.56 -3.14
CA PRO A 73 9.61 -7.59 -2.13
C PRO A 73 10.26 -8.92 -2.55
N ARG A 74 10.85 -9.65 -1.60
CA ARG A 74 11.35 -11.02 -1.85
C ARG A 74 10.20 -11.98 -2.12
N ASP A 75 9.11 -11.80 -1.39
CA ASP A 75 7.87 -12.57 -1.49
C ASP A 75 6.66 -11.64 -1.66
N VAL A 76 5.58 -12.15 -2.22
CA VAL A 76 4.31 -11.43 -2.42
C VAL A 76 3.32 -11.68 -1.27
N THR A 77 3.84 -11.61 -0.04
CA THR A 77 3.04 -11.74 1.19
C THR A 77 3.40 -10.67 2.21
N TRP A 78 2.38 -10.21 2.94
CA TRP A 78 2.59 -9.44 4.17
C TRP A 78 2.68 -10.38 5.35
N THR A 79 3.56 -10.07 6.29
CA THR A 79 3.38 -10.47 7.69
C THR A 79 2.60 -9.37 8.41
N THR A 80 1.59 -9.75 9.18
CA THR A 80 0.69 -8.81 9.85
C THR A 80 0.67 -9.06 11.36
N ASP A 81 1.02 -8.04 12.14
CA ASP A 81 0.96 -8.09 13.60
C ASP A 81 -0.08 -7.09 14.10
N ARG A 82 -0.98 -7.53 14.98
CA ARG A 82 -1.97 -6.64 15.59
C ARG A 82 -1.31 -5.80 16.68
N LEU A 83 -1.68 -4.52 16.72
CA LEU A 83 -1.30 -3.58 17.78
C LEU A 83 -2.23 -3.69 18.99
#